data_AF-A0A847IT80-F1
#
_entry.id   AF-A0A847IT80-F1
#
_cell.length_a   1.000
_cell.length_b   1.000
_cell.length_c   1.000
_cell.angle_alpha   90.00
_cell.angle_beta   90.00
_cell.angle_gamma   90.00
#
_symmetry.space_group_name_H-M   'P 1'
#
loop_
_entity.id
_entity.type
_entity.pdbx_description
1 polymer ?
#
loop_
_entity_poly.entity_id
_entity_poly.type
_entity_poly.pdbx_seq_one_letter_code
_entity_poly.pdbx_strand_id
1 'polypeptide(L)'
;MKVLILEDEVPAQMQLKRLFSVYYPDTVIAAVLDSVDKATRWLALNSADLIMMDVELSDGICFELFNRVTAMPPVIIVTAYEHYALAALKKSAVDYLLKPV
;
A
#
# COMPACT_ATOMS: atom_id res chain seq x y z
N MET A 1 10.31 -6.96 9.58
CA MET A 1 9.41 -5.80 9.39
C MET A 1 8.04 -6.32 8.96
N LYS A 2 6.95 -5.70 9.42
CA LYS A 2 5.56 -5.98 9.03
C LYS A 2 5.14 -5.09 7.87
N VAL A 3 4.78 -5.68 6.74
CA VAL A 3 4.29 -4.96 5.55
C VAL A 3 2.81 -5.20 5.37
N LEU A 4 2.05 -4.13 5.19
CA LEU A 4 0.67 -4.17 4.72
C LEU A 4 0.66 -3.92 3.20
N ILE A 5 -0.02 -4.77 2.44
CA ILE A 5 -0.22 -4.57 0.99
C ILE A 5 -1.67 -4.16 0.76
N LEU A 6 -1.88 -3.04 0.09
CA LEU A 6 -3.18 -2.54 -0.35
C LEU A 6 -3.21 -2.56 -1.88
N GLU A 7 -3.86 -3.57 -2.45
CA GLU A 7 -3.83 -3.88 -3.87
C GLU A 7 -5.03 -4.79 -4.18
N ASP A 8 -5.87 -4.42 -5.15
CA ASP A 8 -7.04 -5.21 -5.53
C ASP A 8 -6.71 -6.25 -6.63
N GLU A 9 -5.65 -6.05 -7.42
CA GLU A 9 -5.24 -7.00 -8.44
C GLU A 9 -4.38 -8.16 -7.90
N VAL A 10 -4.93 -9.38 -7.94
CA VAL A 10 -4.23 -10.61 -7.49
C VAL A 10 -2.83 -10.79 -8.12
N PRO A 11 -2.60 -10.55 -9.43
CA PRO A 11 -1.26 -10.63 -10.01
C PRO A 11 -0.25 -9.69 -9.37
N ALA A 12 -0.64 -8.44 -9.10
CA ALA A 12 0.23 -7.45 -8.46
C ALA A 12 0.52 -7.81 -7.00
N GLN A 13 -0.48 -8.32 -6.26
CA GLN A 13 -0.27 -8.85 -4.91
C GLN A 13 0.78 -9.97 -4.89
N MET A 14 0.68 -10.92 -5.84
CA MET A 14 1.64 -12.03 -5.95
C MET A 14 3.04 -11.54 -6.29
N GLN A 15 3.16 -10.58 -7.20
CA GLN A 15 4.44 -9.98 -7.58
C GLN A 15 5.09 -9.27 -6.37
N LEU A 16 4.35 -8.44 -5.64
CA LEU A 16 4.85 -7.77 -4.43
C LEU A 16 5.31 -8.77 -3.37
N LYS A 17 4.51 -9.80 -3.07
CA LYS A 17 4.90 -10.88 -2.13
C LYS A 17 6.18 -11.58 -2.57
N ARG A 18 6.31 -11.85 -3.87
CA ARG A 18 7.51 -12.48 -4.44
C ARG A 18 8.74 -11.58 -4.26
N LEU A 19 8.63 -10.29 -4.54
CA LEU A 19 9.72 -9.33 -4.37
C LEU A 19 10.19 -9.28 -2.90
N PHE A 20 9.27 -9.20 -1.93
CA PHE A 20 9.66 -9.26 -0.52
C PHE A 20 10.30 -10.60 -0.15
N SER A 21 9.76 -11.73 -0.61
CA SER A 21 10.35 -13.04 -0.32
C SER A 21 11.78 -13.18 -0.85
N VAL A 22 12.06 -12.64 -2.04
CA VAL A 22 13.37 -12.74 -2.69
C VAL A 22 14.40 -11.78 -2.09
N TYR A 23 14.01 -10.51 -1.88
CA TYR A 23 14.97 -9.46 -1.49
C TYR A 23 14.96 -9.12 0.00
N TYR A 24 13.87 -9.43 0.71
CA TYR A 24 13.67 -9.11 2.12
C TYR A 24 13.01 -10.28 2.88
N PRO A 25 13.64 -11.47 2.94
CA PRO A 25 13.03 -12.71 3.44
C PRO A 25 12.54 -12.65 4.89
N ASP A 26 13.09 -11.75 5.72
CA ASP A 26 12.65 -11.52 7.11
C ASP A 26 11.41 -10.62 7.23
N THR A 27 10.82 -10.23 6.09
CA THR A 27 9.59 -9.44 6.04
C THR A 27 8.37 -10.33 6.28
N VAL A 28 7.49 -9.88 7.17
CA VAL A 28 6.18 -10.49 7.40
C VAL A 28 5.14 -9.68 6.64
N ILE A 29 4.47 -10.31 5.68
CA ILE A 29 3.28 -9.71 5.05
C ILE A 29 2.13 -9.82 6.07
N ALA A 30 1.83 -8.71 6.75
CA ALA A 30 0.89 -8.67 7.86
C ALA A 30 -0.56 -8.85 7.40
N ALA A 31 -0.91 -8.27 6.26
CA ALA A 31 -2.17 -8.50 5.57
C ALA A 31 -2.07 -8.06 4.10
N VAL A 32 -3.02 -8.53 3.29
CA VAL A 32 -3.29 -8.02 1.95
C VAL A 32 -4.75 -7.67 1.87
N LEU A 33 -5.04 -6.42 1.52
CA LEU A 33 -6.39 -5.87 1.47
C LEU A 33 -6.59 -5.19 0.11
N ASP A 34 -7.81 -5.18 -0.38
CA ASP A 34 -8.18 -4.74 -1.73
C ASP A 34 -8.98 -3.42 -1.72
N SER A 35 -9.18 -2.81 -0.54
CA SER A 35 -10.14 -1.74 -0.32
C SER A 35 -9.70 -0.79 0.80
N VAL A 36 -10.00 0.51 0.65
CA VAL A 36 -9.81 1.57 1.64
C VAL A 36 -10.57 1.26 2.92
N ASP A 37 -11.81 0.77 2.81
CA ASP A 37 -12.65 0.42 3.96
C ASP A 37 -12.08 -0.74 4.78
N LYS A 38 -11.54 -1.78 4.11
CA LYS A 38 -10.85 -2.88 4.79
C LYS A 38 -9.55 -2.39 5.44
N ALA A 39 -8.78 -1.56 4.74
CA ALA A 39 -7.54 -0.97 5.26
C ALA A 39 -7.77 -0.13 6.51
N THR A 40 -8.79 0.74 6.50
CA THR A 40 -9.16 1.60 7.63
C THR A 40 -9.49 0.77 8.86
N ARG A 41 -10.36 -0.26 8.71
CA ARG A 41 -10.72 -1.16 9.81
C ARG A 41 -9.53 -1.96 10.32
N TRP A 42 -8.66 -2.42 9.43
CA TRP A 42 -7.48 -3.20 9.80
C TRP A 42 -6.48 -2.34 10.58
N LEU A 43 -6.18 -1.13 10.12
CA LEU A 43 -5.26 -0.18 10.77
C LEU A 43 -5.79 0.35 12.12
N ALA A 44 -7.10 0.30 12.37
CA ALA A 44 -7.66 0.64 13.67
C ALA A 44 -7.32 -0.38 14.76
N LEU A 45 -7.01 -1.62 14.38
CA LEU A 45 -6.78 -2.75 15.30
C LEU A 45 -5.36 -3.32 15.22
N ASN A 46 -4.62 -3.00 14.16
CA ASN A 46 -3.31 -3.56 13.85
C ASN A 46 -2.33 -2.47 13.41
N SER A 47 -1.04 -2.78 13.49
CA SER A 47 0.02 -1.92 12.99
C SER A 47 0.86 -2.61 11.91
N ALA A 48 1.43 -1.80 11.04
CA ALA A 48 2.43 -2.18 10.05
C ALA A 48 3.61 -1.20 10.14
N ASP A 49 4.79 -1.64 9.72
CA ASP A 49 5.99 -0.80 9.65
C ASP A 49 6.09 -0.09 8.29
N LEU A 50 5.46 -0.65 7.24
CA LEU A 50 5.42 -0.14 5.88
C LEU A 50 4.09 -0.52 5.20
N ILE A 51 3.56 0.37 4.37
CA ILE A 51 2.42 0.10 3.48
C ILE A 51 2.88 0.18 2.03
N MET A 52 2.61 -0.88 1.26
CA MET A 52 2.67 -0.88 -0.20
C MET A 52 1.25 -0.70 -0.73
N MET A 53 0.99 0.34 -1.51
CA MET A 53 -0.38 0.75 -1.81
C MET A 53 -0.57 1.13 -3.28
N ASP A 54 -1.53 0.52 -3.98
CA ASP A 54 -1.99 1.04 -5.26
C ASP A 54 -2.83 2.30 -5.07
N VAL A 55 -2.87 3.15 -6.09
CA VAL A 55 -3.67 4.37 -6.09
C VAL A 55 -5.16 4.06 -6.21
N GLU A 56 -5.52 3.17 -7.13
CA GLU A 56 -6.90 2.71 -7.30
C GLU A 56 -7.07 1.38 -6.56
N LEU A 57 -8.08 1.32 -5.72
CA LEU A 57 -8.51 0.12 -5.00
C LEU A 57 -9.97 -0.15 -5.37
N SER A 58 -10.48 -1.31 -4.99
CA SER A 58 -11.83 -1.76 -5.39
C SER A 58 -12.98 -0.83 -4.99
N ASP A 59 -12.77 0.02 -3.97
CA ASP A 59 -13.77 0.95 -3.42
C ASP A 59 -13.38 2.44 -3.57
N GLY A 60 -12.35 2.76 -4.36
CA GLY A 60 -11.99 4.13 -4.70
C GLY A 60 -10.50 4.43 -4.65
N ILE A 61 -10.16 5.70 -4.47
CA ILE A 61 -8.77 6.16 -4.48
C ILE A 61 -8.17 6.08 -3.07
N CYS A 62 -6.99 5.47 -2.95
CA CYS A 62 -6.30 5.25 -1.70
C CYS A 62 -6.03 6.52 -0.87
N PHE A 63 -5.99 7.70 -1.50
CA PHE A 63 -5.74 8.97 -0.82
C PHE A 63 -6.80 9.31 0.24
N GLU A 64 -7.99 8.71 0.14
CA GLU A 64 -9.00 8.81 1.19
C GLU A 64 -8.55 8.21 2.52
N LEU A 65 -7.72 7.16 2.48
CA LEU A 65 -7.21 6.47 3.67
C LEU A 65 -6.45 7.43 4.59
N PHE A 66 -5.65 8.35 4.02
CA PHE A 66 -4.89 9.35 4.78
C PHE A 66 -5.77 10.31 5.59
N ASN A 67 -7.03 10.47 5.21
CA ASN A 67 -7.97 11.32 5.94
C ASN A 67 -8.78 10.52 6.99
N ARG A 68 -8.76 9.18 6.91
CA ARG A 68 -9.55 8.28 7.76
C ARG A 68 -8.77 7.71 8.95
N VAL A 69 -7.44 7.77 8.91
CA VAL A 69 -6.58 7.29 10.00
C VAL A 69 -5.73 8.41 10.59
N THR A 70 -5.53 8.37 11.91
CA THR A 70 -4.82 9.43 12.64
C THR A 70 -3.30 9.38 12.43
N ALA A 71 -2.76 8.19 12.19
CA ALA A 71 -1.34 7.98 11.93
C ALA A 71 -1.19 6.90 10.86
N MET A 72 -0.46 7.23 9.79
CA MET A 72 -0.08 6.29 8.75
C MET A 72 1.38 5.87 8.96
N PRO A 73 1.70 4.56 8.90
CA PRO A 73 3.06 4.12 8.65
C PRO A 73 3.60 4.73 7.34
N PRO A 74 4.93 4.71 7.12
CA PRO A 74 5.52 4.98 5.81
C PRO A 74 4.75 4.29 4.68
N VAL A 75 4.43 5.05 3.63
CA VAL A 75 3.68 4.56 2.46
C VAL A 75 4.57 4.64 1.23
N ILE A 76 4.67 3.53 0.49
CA ILE A 76 5.19 3.51 -0.88
C ILE A 76 4.00 3.24 -1.79
N ILE A 77 3.75 4.16 -2.73
CA ILE A 77 2.71 3.95 -3.73
C ILE A 77 3.28 3.13 -4.88
N VAL A 78 2.54 2.12 -5.33
CA VAL A 78 2.90 1.27 -6.47
C VAL A 78 1.72 1.18 -7.43
N THR A 79 1.80 1.88 -8.57
CA THR A 79 0.65 2.02 -9.47
C THR A 79 1.06 2.13 -10.94
N ALA A 80 0.15 1.91 -11.88
CA ALA A 80 0.41 2.15 -13.31
C ALA A 80 0.20 3.62 -13.73
N TYR A 81 -0.38 4.44 -12.85
CA TYR A 81 -0.74 5.82 -13.15
C TYR A 81 0.40 6.79 -12.82
N GLU A 82 0.91 7.55 -13.79
CA GLU A 82 2.00 8.50 -13.54
C GLU A 82 1.53 9.81 -12.90
N HIS A 83 0.32 10.27 -13.24
CA HIS A 83 -0.17 11.60 -12.87
C HIS A 83 -0.46 11.79 -11.38
N TYR A 84 -0.50 10.71 -10.59
CA TYR A 84 -0.73 10.78 -9.14
C TYR A 84 0.56 10.94 -8.31
N ALA A 85 1.74 10.89 -8.92
CA ALA A 85 3.02 10.98 -8.19
C ALA A 85 3.14 12.26 -7.34
N LEU A 86 2.79 13.42 -7.90
CA LEU A 86 2.83 14.69 -7.16
C LEU A 86 1.80 14.72 -6.02
N ALA A 87 0.63 14.11 -6.21
CA ALA A 87 -0.40 14.03 -5.18
C ALA A 87 0.04 13.13 -4.01
N ALA A 88 0.68 11.99 -4.33
CA ALA A 88 1.22 11.06 -3.36
C ALA A 88 2.29 11.70 -2.47
N LEU A 89 3.26 12.39 -3.08
CA LEU A 89 4.31 13.11 -2.34
C LEU A 89 3.73 14.20 -1.43
N LYS A 90 2.71 14.94 -1.89
CA LYS A 90 2.00 15.93 -1.06
C LYS A 90 1.28 15.30 0.14
N LYS A 91 0.90 14.02 0.04
CA LYS A 91 0.27 13.25 1.13
C LYS A 91 1.30 12.50 2.00
N SER A 92 2.60 12.85 1.88
CA SER A 92 3.69 12.25 2.65
C SER A 92 3.92 10.76 2.35
N ALA A 93 3.63 10.31 1.12
CA ALA A 93 4.20 9.06 0.64
C ALA A 93 5.74 9.20 0.63
N VAL A 94 6.43 8.15 1.08
CA VAL A 94 7.89 8.11 1.16
C VAL A 94 8.49 7.85 -0.21
N ASP A 95 7.79 7.08 -1.06
CA ASP A 95 8.22 6.80 -2.42
C ASP A 95 7.02 6.51 -3.35
N TYR A 96 7.29 6.53 -4.65
CA TYR A 96 6.32 6.30 -5.71
C TYR A 96 6.93 5.46 -6.84
N LEU A 97 6.43 4.24 -7.01
CA LEU A 97 6.90 3.28 -8.00
C LEU A 97 5.84 3.09 -9.09
N LEU A 98 6.28 3.15 -10.35
CA LEU A 98 5.43 2.82 -11.49
C LEU A 98 5.48 1.32 -11.76
N LYS A 99 4.31 0.67 -11.84
CA LYS A 99 4.17 -0.69 -12.38
C LYS A 99 4.64 -0.68 -13.85
N PRO A 100 5.30 -1.76 -14.34
CA PRO A 100 5.63 -3.00 -13.64
C PRO A 100 6.88 -2.88 -12.75
N VAL A 101 6.87 -3.61 -11.63
CA VAL A 101 7.98 -3.74 -10.67
C VAL A 101 8.38 -5.19 -10.44
#